data_AF-A0A9P1EKX9-F1
#
_entry.id   AF-A0A9P1EKX9-F1
#
_cell.length_a   1.000
_cell.length_b   1.000
_cell.length_c   1.000
_cell.angle_alpha   90.00
_cell.angle_beta   90.00
_cell.angle_gamma   90.00
#
_symmetry.space_group_name_H-M   'P 1'
#
loop_
_entity.id
_entity.type
_entity.pdbx_description
1 polymer ?
#
loop_
_entity_poly.entity_id
_entity_poly.type
_entity_poly.pdbx_seq_one_letter_code
_entity_poly.pdbx_strand_id
1 'polypeptide(L)'
;MGKVERERLNRALIEHLNTIHETLQVLDHSPAPSLKRTNWKDVIQVGEQISKQATNVGMLWSGETPEVEVLEENMSAFFNALQGFLLLAHGSIVGAGPTLSASIHASIKQVVDSSFVLMKDTIATYGSHNKSQKNTIPQLVGTVWEACSALKKTPSTNITAIGRALTQSAVSMKDVLREMKELKPSSPDLGDEEVPGELEPNLDDNDDPFMEDLGNDLSPEEMKVAQLTTNLVSETLVVVKELIRSITGLVKLEASGNSSDAFIGSLERLLKLSQGVGLQIDELGASLYPPQEISLIRASVEVISSNINEMTMELENLNGLTEDYGKACNGLRISLTRLASVLGTADLVMQKMGSLAVSDD
;
A
#
# COMPACT_ATOMS: atom_id res chain seq x y z
N MET A 1 17.24 -17.02 43.82
CA MET A 1 16.82 -18.19 43.02
C MET A 1 16.62 -17.86 41.55
N GLY A 2 15.98 -16.73 41.20
CA GLY A 2 15.59 -16.46 39.81
C GLY A 2 16.69 -16.30 38.73
N LYS A 3 17.98 -16.09 39.06
CA LYS A 3 19.01 -15.87 38.01
C LYS A 3 19.32 -17.15 37.21
N VAL A 4 19.54 -18.28 37.89
CA VAL A 4 19.84 -19.58 37.25
C VAL A 4 18.64 -20.09 36.45
N GLU A 5 17.45 -19.93 37.01
CA GLU A 5 16.17 -20.25 36.35
C GLU A 5 15.93 -19.39 35.11
N ARG A 6 16.20 -18.08 35.18
CA ARG A 6 16.12 -17.19 34.02
C ARG A 6 17.12 -17.57 32.93
N GLU A 7 18.35 -17.97 33.30
CA GLU A 7 19.35 -18.45 32.33
C GLU A 7 18.92 -19.77 31.67
N ARG A 8 18.24 -20.66 32.40
CA ARG A 8 17.61 -21.87 31.85
C ARG A 8 16.52 -21.51 30.84
N LEU A 9 15.57 -20.65 31.22
CA LEU A 9 14.50 -20.17 30.35
C LEU A 9 15.03 -19.49 29.09
N ASN A 10 16.06 -18.67 29.23
CA ASN A 10 16.66 -17.96 28.10
C ASN A 10 17.32 -18.91 27.10
N ARG A 11 17.96 -20.00 27.57
CA ARG A 11 18.51 -21.03 26.67
C ARG A 11 17.41 -21.71 25.87
N ALA A 12 16.34 -22.15 26.53
CA ALA A 12 15.19 -22.77 25.87
C ALA A 12 14.50 -21.80 24.88
N LEU A 13 14.38 -20.52 25.24
CA LEU A 13 13.88 -19.49 24.32
C LEU A 13 14.74 -19.37 23.06
N ILE A 14 16.06 -19.32 23.20
CA ILE A 14 16.96 -19.20 22.05
C ILE A 14 16.79 -20.39 21.08
N GLU A 15 16.65 -21.61 21.61
CA GLU A 15 16.39 -22.80 20.79
C GLU A 15 15.10 -22.68 19.98
N HIS A 16 14.00 -22.24 20.61
CA HIS A 16 12.75 -21.98 19.92
C HIS A 16 12.85 -20.85 18.89
N LEU A 17 13.49 -19.74 19.24
CA LEU A 17 13.68 -18.61 18.33
C LEU A 17 14.48 -19.00 17.09
N ASN A 18 15.51 -19.83 17.23
CA ASN A 18 16.30 -20.34 16.11
C ASN A 18 15.46 -21.25 15.22
N THR A 19 14.70 -22.18 15.79
CA THR A 19 13.80 -23.08 15.05
C THR A 19 12.79 -22.29 14.22
N ILE A 20 12.20 -21.23 14.80
CA ILE A 20 11.28 -20.37 14.07
C ILE A 20 11.97 -19.58 12.97
N HIS A 21 13.17 -19.03 13.21
CA HIS A 21 13.93 -18.33 12.16
C HIS A 21 14.27 -19.25 10.98
N GLU A 22 14.72 -20.47 11.25
CA GLU A 22 14.99 -21.47 10.22
C GLU A 22 13.72 -21.80 9.41
N THR A 23 12.59 -21.95 10.10
CA THR A 23 11.28 -22.15 9.43
C THR A 23 10.89 -20.93 8.59
N LEU A 24 11.17 -19.72 9.05
CA LEU A 24 10.87 -18.48 8.33
C LEU A 24 11.72 -18.36 7.06
N GLN A 25 13.00 -18.77 7.11
CA GLN A 25 13.85 -18.82 5.91
C GLN A 25 13.31 -19.79 4.86
N VAL A 26 12.68 -20.90 5.28
CA VAL A 26 11.98 -21.80 4.34
C VAL A 26 10.80 -21.09 3.68
N LEU A 27 10.11 -20.18 4.37
CA LEU A 27 9.03 -19.38 3.78
C LEU A 27 9.49 -18.49 2.65
N ASP A 28 10.72 -17.96 2.72
CA ASP A 28 11.27 -17.09 1.67
C ASP A 28 11.47 -17.82 0.34
N HIS A 29 11.36 -19.16 0.34
CA HIS A 29 11.41 -19.98 -0.85
C HIS A 29 10.00 -20.31 -1.34
N SER A 30 9.77 -20.17 -2.64
CA SER A 30 8.50 -20.55 -3.27
C SER A 30 8.19 -22.03 -3.01
N PRO A 31 6.96 -22.38 -2.58
CA PRO A 31 6.59 -23.77 -2.39
C PRO A 31 6.66 -24.55 -3.70
N ALA A 32 6.86 -25.86 -3.59
CA ALA A 32 6.82 -26.73 -4.76
C ALA A 32 5.46 -26.61 -5.49
N PRO A 33 5.43 -26.45 -6.82
CA PRO A 33 4.18 -26.26 -7.59
C PRO A 33 3.21 -27.44 -7.48
N SER A 34 3.73 -28.62 -7.13
CA SER A 34 2.94 -29.85 -6.95
C SER A 34 2.16 -29.89 -5.63
N LEU A 35 2.39 -28.95 -4.71
CA LEU A 35 1.69 -28.91 -3.43
C LEU A 35 0.26 -28.40 -3.61
N LYS A 36 -0.65 -28.95 -2.81
CA LYS A 36 -2.01 -28.41 -2.73
C LYS A 36 -1.97 -27.13 -1.91
N ARG A 37 -2.55 -26.06 -2.44
CA ARG A 37 -2.72 -24.80 -1.71
C ARG A 37 -3.56 -25.00 -0.46
N THR A 38 -3.03 -24.54 0.67
CA THR A 38 -3.73 -24.52 1.96
C THR A 38 -4.77 -23.41 1.99
N ASN A 39 -5.89 -23.63 2.69
CA ASN A 39 -6.91 -22.61 2.84
C ASN A 39 -6.46 -21.56 3.87
N TRP A 40 -6.50 -20.28 3.49
CA TRP A 40 -6.15 -19.18 4.40
C TRP A 40 -7.00 -19.14 5.67
N LYS A 41 -8.22 -19.71 5.64
CA LYS A 41 -9.05 -19.85 6.84
C LYS A 41 -8.38 -20.71 7.92
N ASP A 42 -7.61 -21.72 7.53
CA ASP A 42 -6.89 -22.59 8.46
C ASP A 42 -5.74 -21.81 9.12
N VAL A 43 -5.07 -20.92 8.36
CA VAL A 43 -4.04 -20.01 8.87
C VAL A 43 -4.64 -19.05 9.91
N ILE A 44 -5.81 -18.46 9.62
CA ILE A 44 -6.53 -17.60 10.57
C ILE A 44 -6.88 -18.38 11.85
N GLN A 45 -7.35 -19.62 11.72
CA GLN A 45 -7.71 -20.44 12.88
C GLN A 45 -6.51 -20.73 13.78
N VAL A 46 -5.33 -21.03 13.22
CA VAL A 46 -4.12 -21.19 14.02
C VAL A 46 -3.63 -19.86 14.59
N GLY A 47 -3.80 -18.74 13.87
CA GLY A 47 -3.60 -17.40 14.43
C GLY A 47 -4.43 -17.13 15.69
N GLU A 48 -5.69 -17.58 15.71
CA GLU A 48 -6.55 -17.52 16.91
C GLU A 48 -6.04 -18.43 18.03
N GLN A 49 -5.42 -19.57 17.72
CA GLN A 49 -4.75 -20.41 18.72
C GLN A 49 -3.53 -19.71 19.31
N ILE A 50 -2.71 -19.03 18.50
CA ILE A 50 -1.58 -18.23 18.97
C ILE A 50 -2.07 -17.12 19.92
N SER A 51 -3.14 -16.42 19.57
CA SER A 51 -3.75 -15.40 20.43
C SER A 51 -4.19 -15.99 21.78
N LYS A 52 -4.79 -17.19 21.80
CA LYS A 52 -5.12 -17.90 23.04
C LYS A 52 -3.88 -18.26 23.86
N GLN A 53 -2.81 -18.71 23.21
CA GLN A 53 -1.55 -18.99 23.91
C GLN A 53 -0.92 -17.71 24.48
N ALA A 54 -0.99 -16.59 23.77
CA ALA A 54 -0.57 -15.28 24.28
C ALA A 54 -1.36 -14.89 25.54
N THR A 55 -2.66 -15.16 25.57
CA THR A 55 -3.49 -14.96 26.77
C THR A 55 -3.00 -15.80 27.94
N ASN A 56 -2.65 -17.07 27.71
CA ASN A 56 -2.09 -17.93 28.75
C ASN A 56 -0.80 -17.36 29.32
N VAL A 57 0.10 -16.86 28.45
CA VAL A 57 1.32 -16.14 28.87
C VAL A 57 0.95 -14.95 29.76
N GLY A 58 0.02 -14.09 29.32
CA GLY A 58 -0.40 -12.92 30.11
C GLY A 58 -1.01 -13.29 31.47
N MET A 59 -1.84 -14.33 31.53
CA MET A 59 -2.48 -14.78 32.77
C MET A 59 -1.47 -15.31 33.79
N LEU A 60 -0.43 -16.02 33.35
CA LEU A 60 0.64 -16.49 34.22
C LEU A 60 1.39 -15.34 34.91
N TRP A 61 1.36 -14.12 34.35
CA TRP A 61 2.02 -12.92 34.89
C TRP A 61 1.09 -12.03 35.73
N SER A 62 -0.20 -12.38 35.83
CA SER A 62 -1.21 -11.60 36.56
C SER A 62 -1.21 -11.81 38.08
N GLY A 63 -0.44 -12.79 38.59
CA GLY A 63 -0.41 -13.17 40.00
C GLY A 63 1.01 -13.27 40.58
N GLU A 64 1.29 -14.36 41.30
CA GLU A 64 2.62 -14.67 41.83
C GLU A 64 3.61 -15.00 40.70
N THR A 65 4.90 -15.05 41.03
CA THR A 65 5.91 -15.41 40.03
C THR A 65 5.69 -16.87 39.62
N PRO A 66 5.44 -17.15 38.33
CA PRO A 66 5.11 -18.50 37.89
C PRO A 66 6.31 -19.44 38.03
N GLU A 67 6.02 -20.73 38.17
CA GLU A 67 7.06 -21.76 38.24
C GLU A 67 7.77 -21.92 36.88
N VAL A 68 9.07 -22.23 36.93
CA VAL A 68 9.92 -22.38 35.73
C VAL A 68 9.40 -23.47 34.80
N GLU A 69 8.90 -24.58 35.35
CA GLU A 69 8.42 -25.72 34.56
C GLU A 69 7.14 -25.35 33.78
N VAL A 70 6.19 -24.68 34.44
CA VAL A 70 4.97 -24.16 33.81
C VAL A 70 5.31 -23.18 32.68
N LEU A 71 6.37 -22.40 32.87
CA LEU A 71 6.89 -21.47 31.88
C LEU A 71 7.46 -22.15 30.64
N GLU A 72 8.29 -23.17 30.83
CA GLU A 72 8.88 -23.94 29.74
C GLU A 72 7.80 -24.69 28.93
N GLU A 73 6.82 -25.26 29.61
CA GLU A 73 5.68 -25.92 28.97
C GLU A 73 4.84 -24.92 28.16
N ASN A 74 4.52 -23.77 28.73
CA ASN A 74 3.76 -22.73 28.05
C ASN A 74 4.52 -22.16 26.84
N MET A 75 5.82 -21.90 27.00
CA MET A 75 6.69 -21.47 25.91
C MET A 75 6.73 -22.51 24.78
N SER A 76 6.90 -23.79 25.12
CA SER A 76 6.89 -24.89 24.15
C SER A 76 5.56 -24.96 23.40
N ALA A 77 4.43 -24.89 24.12
CA ALA A 77 3.10 -24.91 23.51
C ALA A 77 2.87 -23.71 22.57
N PHE A 78 3.33 -22.53 22.97
CA PHE A 78 3.23 -21.31 22.17
C PHE A 78 4.06 -21.42 20.88
N PHE A 79 5.33 -21.81 20.97
CA PHE A 79 6.21 -21.92 19.80
C PHE A 79 5.82 -23.06 18.87
N ASN A 80 5.28 -24.17 19.39
CA ASN A 80 4.71 -25.23 18.56
C ASN A 80 3.50 -24.72 17.75
N ALA A 81 2.61 -23.91 18.36
CA ALA A 81 1.50 -23.28 17.65
C ALA A 81 2.01 -22.28 16.59
N LEU A 82 3.05 -21.50 16.91
CA LEU A 82 3.67 -20.57 15.97
C LEU A 82 4.33 -21.30 14.78
N GLN A 83 5.00 -22.42 15.03
CA GLN A 83 5.58 -23.24 13.96
C GLN A 83 4.49 -23.84 13.06
N GLY A 84 3.41 -24.37 13.64
CA GLY A 84 2.26 -24.86 12.88
C GLY A 84 1.62 -23.78 12.00
N PHE A 85 1.53 -22.55 12.52
CA PHE A 85 1.07 -21.39 11.77
C PHE A 85 1.95 -21.10 10.55
N LEU A 86 3.28 -21.09 10.71
CA LEU A 86 4.21 -20.85 9.61
C LEU A 86 4.07 -21.89 8.50
N LEU A 87 3.99 -23.17 8.86
CA LEU A 87 3.85 -24.26 7.89
C LEU A 87 2.53 -24.15 7.08
N LEU A 88 1.42 -23.82 7.74
CA LEU A 88 0.14 -23.60 7.04
C LEU A 88 0.18 -22.35 6.16
N ALA A 89 0.86 -21.30 6.61
CA ALA A 89 1.02 -20.07 5.86
C ALA A 89 1.89 -20.30 4.61
N HIS A 90 2.92 -21.14 4.69
CA HIS A 90 3.70 -21.60 3.52
C HIS A 90 2.83 -22.28 2.47
N GLY A 91 1.97 -23.21 2.90
CA GLY A 91 1.06 -23.88 1.97
C GLY A 91 0.05 -22.91 1.32
N SER A 92 -0.21 -21.76 1.94
CA SER A 92 -1.16 -20.77 1.42
C SER A 92 -0.59 -19.86 0.33
N ILE A 93 0.75 -19.79 0.21
CA ILE A 93 1.45 -19.05 -0.86
C ILE A 93 1.65 -19.87 -2.14
N VAL A 94 1.21 -21.14 -2.17
CA VAL A 94 1.18 -21.93 -3.42
C VAL A 94 0.29 -21.23 -4.45
N GLY A 95 0.83 -20.93 -5.62
CA GLY A 95 0.12 -20.19 -6.69
C GLY A 95 -0.14 -18.72 -6.35
N ALA A 96 0.53 -18.17 -5.34
CA ALA A 96 0.52 -16.74 -5.07
C ALA A 96 1.52 -16.03 -5.99
N GLY A 97 1.06 -14.97 -6.65
CA GLY A 97 1.92 -13.99 -7.30
C GLY A 97 2.74 -13.18 -6.28
N PRO A 98 3.77 -12.46 -6.74
CA PRO A 98 4.62 -11.61 -5.90
C PRO A 98 3.85 -10.71 -4.93
N THR A 99 2.77 -10.07 -5.37
CA THR A 99 2.02 -9.10 -4.55
C THR A 99 1.24 -9.79 -3.42
N LEU A 100 0.60 -10.93 -3.71
CA LEU A 100 -0.09 -11.72 -2.69
C LEU A 100 0.92 -12.33 -1.71
N SER A 101 2.01 -12.90 -2.22
CA SER A 101 3.07 -13.48 -1.39
C SER A 101 3.64 -12.45 -0.43
N ALA A 102 4.01 -11.25 -0.91
CA ALA A 102 4.50 -10.17 -0.07
C ALA A 102 3.50 -9.76 1.02
N SER A 103 2.20 -9.69 0.70
CA SER A 103 1.15 -9.36 1.67
C SER A 103 1.02 -10.43 2.77
N ILE A 104 1.11 -11.71 2.40
CA ILE A 104 1.08 -12.83 3.33
C ILE A 104 2.33 -12.82 4.21
N HIS A 105 3.52 -12.68 3.62
CA HIS A 105 4.79 -12.58 4.34
C HIS A 105 4.80 -11.44 5.36
N ALA A 106 4.34 -10.25 4.99
CA ALA A 106 4.26 -9.12 5.90
C ALA A 106 3.37 -9.43 7.12
N SER A 107 2.24 -10.09 6.89
CA SER A 107 1.30 -10.48 7.95
C SER A 107 1.90 -11.55 8.88
N ILE A 108 2.57 -12.57 8.30
CA ILE A 108 3.29 -13.60 9.05
C ILE A 108 4.36 -12.97 9.92
N LYS A 109 5.18 -12.10 9.33
CA LYS A 109 6.28 -11.41 10.02
C LYS A 109 5.76 -10.61 11.21
N GLN A 110 4.64 -9.91 11.07
CA GLN A 110 4.04 -9.17 12.19
C GLN A 110 3.63 -10.09 13.36
N VAL A 111 3.06 -11.26 13.08
CA VAL A 111 2.70 -12.26 14.11
C VAL A 111 3.95 -12.83 14.79
N VAL A 112 5.00 -13.14 14.03
CA VAL A 112 6.26 -13.67 14.56
C VAL A 112 7.00 -12.62 15.39
N ASP A 113 7.13 -11.40 14.89
CA ASP A 113 7.85 -10.31 15.58
C ASP A 113 7.16 -9.97 16.91
N SER A 114 5.83 -9.80 16.92
CA SER A 114 5.07 -9.54 18.14
C SER A 114 5.18 -10.69 19.15
N SER A 115 5.15 -11.95 18.66
CA SER A 115 5.34 -13.15 19.49
C SER A 115 6.72 -13.21 20.12
N PHE A 116 7.76 -12.86 19.37
CA PHE A 116 9.13 -12.83 19.87
C PHE A 116 9.32 -11.77 20.95
N VAL A 117 8.77 -10.56 20.74
CA VAL A 117 8.82 -9.50 21.74
C VAL A 117 8.12 -9.95 23.02
N LEU A 118 6.91 -10.52 22.94
CA LEU A 118 6.19 -11.05 24.10
C LEU A 118 7.04 -12.05 24.90
N MET A 119 7.65 -13.03 24.23
CA MET A 119 8.41 -14.08 24.91
C MET A 119 9.74 -13.58 25.50
N LYS A 120 10.47 -12.73 24.76
CA LYS A 120 11.71 -12.12 25.24
C LYS A 120 11.46 -11.29 26.50
N ASP A 121 10.42 -10.48 26.51
CA ASP A 121 10.10 -9.63 27.66
C ASP A 121 9.55 -10.45 28.84
N THR A 122 8.72 -11.45 28.58
CA THR A 122 8.24 -12.40 29.61
C THR A 122 9.42 -13.05 30.37
N ILE A 123 10.45 -13.49 29.64
CA ILE A 123 11.63 -14.13 30.25
C ILE A 123 12.58 -13.10 30.87
N ALA A 124 12.75 -11.92 30.26
CA ALA A 124 13.57 -10.85 30.83
C ALA A 124 13.04 -10.36 32.19
N THR A 125 11.71 -10.35 32.34
CA THR A 125 11.02 -9.95 33.57
C THR A 125 10.98 -11.04 34.65
N TYR A 126 11.35 -12.28 34.31
CA TYR A 126 11.40 -13.38 35.28
C TYR A 126 12.38 -13.09 36.41
N GLY A 127 11.91 -13.18 37.66
CA GLY A 127 12.69 -12.85 38.86
C GLY A 127 12.96 -11.35 39.06
N SER A 128 12.40 -10.46 38.24
CA SER A 128 12.45 -9.01 38.43
C SER A 128 11.35 -8.56 39.40
N HIS A 129 11.71 -7.73 40.39
CA HIS A 129 10.76 -7.11 41.33
C HIS A 129 10.14 -5.82 40.77
N ASN A 130 10.45 -5.44 39.52
CA ASN A 130 9.99 -4.19 38.96
C ASN A 130 8.53 -4.29 38.48
N LYS A 131 7.60 -3.70 39.24
CA LYS A 131 6.16 -3.68 38.94
C LYS A 131 5.84 -3.03 37.59
N SER A 132 6.64 -2.05 37.14
CA SER A 132 6.43 -1.39 35.84
C SER A 132 6.62 -2.33 34.66
N GLN A 133 7.61 -3.24 34.75
CA GLN A 133 7.88 -4.27 33.75
C GLN A 133 6.84 -5.39 33.74
N LYS A 134 6.16 -5.67 34.86
CA LYS A 134 5.05 -6.64 34.87
C LYS A 134 3.80 -6.11 34.17
N ASN A 135 3.62 -4.78 34.16
CA ASN A 135 2.48 -4.13 33.51
C ASN A 135 2.62 -4.04 31.97
N THR A 136 3.78 -4.33 31.40
CA THR A 136 3.97 -4.33 29.93
C THR A 136 3.50 -5.63 29.28
N ILE A 137 3.52 -6.76 30.01
CA ILE A 137 3.12 -8.06 29.46
C ILE A 137 1.68 -8.05 28.91
N PRO A 138 0.66 -7.49 29.60
CA PRO A 138 -0.68 -7.37 29.02
C PRO A 138 -0.72 -6.55 27.72
N GLN A 139 0.11 -5.51 27.59
CA GLN A 139 0.19 -4.70 26.37
C GLN A 139 0.78 -5.52 25.22
N LEU A 140 1.85 -6.29 25.49
CA LEU A 140 2.48 -7.17 24.50
C LEU A 140 1.54 -8.29 24.04
N VAL A 141 0.74 -8.85 24.95
CA VAL A 141 -0.33 -9.79 24.58
C VAL A 141 -1.33 -9.12 23.64
N GLY A 142 -1.71 -7.87 23.92
CA GLY A 142 -2.53 -7.06 23.03
C GLY A 142 -1.93 -6.89 21.63
N THR A 143 -0.62 -6.63 21.53
CA THR A 143 0.08 -6.54 20.23
C THR A 143 0.02 -7.85 19.44
N VAL A 144 0.19 -9.01 20.10
CA VAL A 144 0.04 -10.32 19.45
C VAL A 144 -1.40 -10.54 18.98
N TRP A 145 -2.39 -10.14 19.78
CA TRP A 145 -3.81 -10.23 19.38
C TRP A 145 -4.12 -9.38 18.16
N GLU A 146 -3.62 -8.15 18.11
CA GLU A 146 -3.78 -7.26 16.97
C GLU A 146 -3.16 -7.85 15.71
N ALA A 147 -1.94 -8.41 15.81
CA ALA A 147 -1.27 -9.09 14.70
C ALA A 147 -2.08 -10.31 14.21
N CYS A 148 -2.55 -11.17 15.12
CA CYS A 148 -3.39 -12.32 14.75
C CYS A 148 -4.74 -11.90 14.16
N SER A 149 -5.34 -10.82 14.67
CA SER A 149 -6.59 -10.27 14.14
C SER A 149 -6.40 -9.69 12.73
N ALA A 150 -5.25 -9.08 12.46
CA ALA A 150 -4.90 -8.54 11.15
C ALA A 150 -4.85 -9.62 10.05
N LEU A 151 -4.61 -10.90 10.38
CA LEU A 151 -4.66 -12.02 9.42
C LEU A 151 -6.01 -12.12 8.69
N LYS A 152 -7.11 -11.73 9.36
CA LYS A 152 -8.46 -11.69 8.77
C LYS A 152 -8.56 -10.64 7.68
N LYS A 153 -7.72 -9.60 7.76
CA LYS A 153 -7.62 -8.55 6.76
C LYS A 153 -6.64 -8.94 5.67
N THR A 154 -5.68 -9.83 5.84
CA THR A 154 -4.73 -10.23 4.77
C THR A 154 -5.47 -10.74 3.53
N PRO A 155 -5.09 -10.31 2.30
CA PRO A 155 -5.72 -10.82 1.10
C PRO A 155 -5.43 -12.32 0.96
N SER A 156 -6.43 -13.10 0.54
CA SER A 156 -6.30 -14.55 0.35
C SER A 156 -6.23 -14.95 -1.13
N THR A 157 -6.36 -14.01 -2.05
CA THR A 157 -6.32 -14.25 -3.50
C THR A 157 -5.51 -13.17 -4.21
N ASN A 158 -4.96 -13.49 -5.39
CA ASN A 158 -4.15 -12.57 -6.18
C ASN A 158 -4.98 -11.37 -6.60
N ILE A 159 -6.22 -11.59 -7.03
CA ILE A 159 -7.13 -10.50 -7.42
C ILE A 159 -7.38 -9.54 -6.25
N THR A 160 -7.60 -10.07 -5.05
CA THR A 160 -7.82 -9.24 -3.86
C THR A 160 -6.55 -8.47 -3.48
N ALA A 161 -5.38 -9.08 -3.58
CA ALA A 161 -4.11 -8.43 -3.29
C ALA A 161 -3.81 -7.29 -4.30
N ILE A 162 -3.95 -7.57 -5.59
CA ILE A 162 -3.76 -6.61 -6.68
C ILE A 162 -4.77 -5.47 -6.58
N GLY A 163 -6.06 -5.77 -6.40
CA GLY A 163 -7.10 -4.75 -6.26
C GLY A 163 -6.85 -3.79 -5.09
N ARG A 164 -6.31 -4.30 -3.97
CA ARG A 164 -5.91 -3.45 -2.83
C ARG A 164 -4.69 -2.60 -3.13
N ALA A 165 -3.67 -3.17 -3.77
CA ALA A 165 -2.47 -2.42 -4.17
C ALA A 165 -2.83 -1.29 -5.17
N LEU A 166 -3.71 -1.57 -6.13
CA LEU A 166 -4.26 -0.57 -7.05
C LEU A 166 -5.06 0.50 -6.31
N THR A 167 -5.90 0.11 -5.34
CA THR A 167 -6.66 1.07 -4.51
C THR A 167 -5.71 1.99 -3.74
N GLN A 168 -4.63 1.47 -3.17
CA GLN A 168 -3.62 2.28 -2.48
C GLN A 168 -2.92 3.25 -3.43
N SER A 169 -2.57 2.79 -4.64
CA SER A 169 -2.00 3.66 -5.68
C SER A 169 -2.97 4.77 -6.07
N ALA A 170 -4.26 4.47 -6.23
CA ALA A 170 -5.30 5.44 -6.55
C ALA A 170 -5.52 6.47 -5.42
N VAL A 171 -5.35 6.09 -4.15
CA VAL A 171 -5.40 7.03 -3.02
C VAL A 171 -4.28 8.07 -3.13
N SER A 172 -3.04 7.63 -3.41
CA SER A 172 -1.90 8.55 -3.62
C SER A 172 -2.18 9.55 -4.75
N MET A 173 -2.63 9.05 -5.91
CA MET A 173 -3.00 9.90 -7.05
C MET A 173 -4.11 10.90 -6.71
N LYS A 174 -5.07 10.51 -5.86
CA LYS A 174 -6.16 11.37 -5.41
C LYS A 174 -5.68 12.48 -4.48
N ASP A 175 -4.68 12.20 -3.65
CA ASP A 175 -4.05 13.21 -2.79
C ASP A 175 -3.31 14.26 -3.64
N VAL A 176 -2.56 13.85 -4.66
CA VAL A 176 -1.95 14.78 -5.63
C VAL A 176 -3.02 15.60 -6.36
N LEU A 177 -4.11 14.97 -6.81
CA LEU A 177 -5.21 15.71 -7.44
C LEU A 177 -5.85 16.75 -6.52
N ARG A 178 -5.90 16.49 -5.20
CA ARG A 178 -6.38 17.48 -4.23
C ARG A 178 -5.43 18.68 -4.21
N GLU A 179 -4.12 18.45 -4.12
CA GLU A 179 -3.10 19.50 -4.11
C GLU A 179 -3.14 20.33 -5.41
N MET A 180 -3.27 19.69 -6.57
CA MET A 180 -3.39 20.39 -7.86
C MET A 180 -4.63 21.29 -7.95
N LYS A 181 -5.70 20.99 -7.20
CA LYS A 181 -6.91 21.82 -7.14
C LYS A 181 -6.77 23.05 -6.24
N GLU A 182 -5.71 23.12 -5.44
CA GLU A 182 -5.42 24.25 -4.56
C GLU A 182 -4.57 25.33 -5.25
N LEU A 183 -4.11 25.08 -6.49
CA LEU A 183 -3.37 26.05 -7.30
C LEU A 183 -4.21 27.29 -7.59
N LYS A 184 -3.62 28.47 -7.38
CA LYS A 184 -4.29 29.78 -7.53
C LYS A 184 -3.79 30.53 -8.77
N PRO A 185 -4.66 31.32 -9.42
CA PRO A 185 -4.24 32.20 -10.50
C PRO A 185 -3.52 33.41 -9.92
N SER A 186 -2.66 34.04 -10.72
CA SER A 186 -2.13 35.35 -10.36
C SER A 186 -3.27 36.30 -10.02
N SER A 187 -3.20 36.92 -8.84
CA SER A 187 -4.11 38.01 -8.52
C SER A 187 -3.98 39.10 -9.59
N PRO A 188 -5.10 39.66 -10.10
CA PRO A 188 -4.98 40.78 -11.02
C PRO A 188 -4.39 41.94 -10.23
N ASP A 189 -3.20 42.36 -10.66
CA ASP A 189 -2.52 43.57 -10.24
C ASP A 189 -3.57 44.70 -10.21
N LEU A 190 -3.94 45.14 -9.01
CA LEU A 190 -4.72 46.37 -8.85
C LEU A 190 -3.76 47.48 -9.24
N GLY A 191 -3.73 47.77 -10.54
CA GLY A 191 -2.88 48.77 -11.13
C GLY A 191 -2.96 50.07 -10.34
N ASP A 192 -1.80 50.71 -10.20
CA ASP A 192 -1.59 52.06 -9.69
C ASP A 192 -2.78 53.00 -9.95
N GLU A 193 -3.72 53.05 -9.01
CA GLU A 193 -4.57 54.22 -8.83
C GLU A 193 -3.97 55.02 -7.67
N GLU A 194 -3.16 56.01 -8.04
CA GLU A 194 -2.78 57.13 -7.17
C GLU A 194 -4.05 57.71 -6.53
N VAL A 195 -4.26 57.43 -5.25
CA VAL A 195 -5.16 58.22 -4.40
C VAL A 195 -4.27 59.12 -3.54
N PRO A 196 -4.19 60.43 -3.80
CA PRO A 196 -3.49 61.35 -2.91
C PRO A 196 -4.42 61.75 -1.77
N GLY A 197 -4.08 61.40 -0.52
CA GLY A 197 -4.90 61.81 0.62
C GLY A 197 -4.42 61.38 2.01
N GLU A 198 -3.41 62.09 2.51
CA GLU A 198 -3.16 62.45 3.91
C GLU A 198 -2.81 61.38 4.97
N LEU A 199 -1.63 61.63 5.57
CA LEU A 199 -0.95 60.90 6.64
C LEU A 199 -1.63 61.09 8.01
N GLU A 200 -1.76 60.01 8.79
CA GLU A 200 -1.49 60.05 10.23
C GLU A 200 -0.73 58.78 10.66
N PRO A 201 0.38 58.89 11.43
CA PRO A 201 1.20 57.74 11.79
C PRO A 201 0.77 57.16 13.14
N ASN A 202 0.20 55.97 13.15
CA ASN A 202 0.25 55.11 14.33
C ASN A 202 1.29 54.02 14.08
N LEU A 203 2.41 54.17 14.78
CA LEU A 203 3.47 53.19 14.90
C LEU A 203 2.97 52.08 15.81
N ASP A 204 2.67 50.92 15.24
CA ASP A 204 2.85 49.65 15.95
C ASP A 204 3.59 48.68 15.03
N ASP A 205 4.49 47.95 15.65
CA ASP A 205 5.76 47.48 15.13
C ASP A 205 5.66 46.00 14.71
N ASN A 206 6.21 45.67 13.53
CA ASN A 206 6.40 44.32 12.94
C ASN A 206 5.26 43.71 12.09
N ASP A 207 4.90 44.36 10.99
CA ASP A 207 4.51 43.63 9.77
C ASP A 207 5.57 43.93 8.72
N ASP A 208 6.46 42.96 8.47
CA ASP A 208 7.41 43.00 7.36
C ASP A 208 6.63 42.80 6.05
N PRO A 209 6.36 43.85 5.24
CA PRO A 209 5.47 43.75 4.08
C PRO A 209 6.16 43.07 2.89
N PHE A 210 7.39 42.56 3.07
CA PHE A 210 8.19 41.92 2.04
C PHE A 210 8.23 40.38 2.17
N MET A 211 7.43 39.80 3.07
CA MET A 211 7.30 38.35 3.26
C MET A 211 5.89 37.82 2.95
N GLU A 212 5.04 38.61 2.28
CA GLU A 212 3.77 38.14 1.74
C GLU A 212 3.97 37.75 0.26
N ASP A 213 3.98 36.45 0.04
CA ASP A 213 3.88 35.75 -1.24
C ASP A 213 5.00 35.99 -2.27
N LEU A 214 6.07 35.21 -2.12
CA LEU A 214 7.09 35.01 -3.15
C LEU A 214 6.48 34.23 -4.35
N GLY A 215 5.66 34.91 -5.15
CA GLY A 215 5.32 34.54 -6.54
C GLY A 215 4.91 33.09 -6.78
N ASN A 216 3.90 32.58 -6.06
CA ASN A 216 3.31 31.26 -6.32
C ASN A 216 2.12 31.31 -7.32
N ASP A 217 1.94 32.47 -7.91
CA ASP A 217 0.78 32.88 -8.66
C ASP A 217 0.96 32.52 -10.15
N LEU A 218 0.15 31.59 -10.64
CA LEU A 218 0.23 31.09 -12.02
C LEU A 218 -0.26 32.14 -13.03
N SER A 219 0.53 32.40 -14.06
CA SER A 219 0.08 33.21 -15.21
C SER A 219 -1.17 32.61 -15.87
N PRO A 220 -1.97 33.39 -16.63
CA PRO A 220 -3.15 32.86 -17.30
C PRO A 220 -2.87 31.64 -18.19
N GLU A 221 -1.72 31.62 -18.86
CA GLU A 221 -1.24 30.52 -19.70
C GLU A 221 -0.87 29.29 -18.86
N GLU A 222 -0.11 29.47 -17.78
CA GLU A 222 0.27 28.39 -16.86
C GLU A 222 -0.93 27.82 -16.11
N MET A 223 -1.88 28.67 -15.72
CA MET A 223 -3.14 28.26 -15.10
C MET A 223 -3.98 27.41 -16.07
N LYS A 224 -4.00 27.75 -17.36
CA LYS A 224 -4.68 26.92 -18.37
C LYS A 224 -4.06 25.52 -18.47
N VAL A 225 -2.72 25.42 -18.44
CA VAL A 225 -2.01 24.13 -18.42
C VAL A 225 -2.32 23.36 -17.14
N ALA A 226 -2.32 24.03 -15.99
CA ALA A 226 -2.67 23.43 -14.70
C ALA A 226 -4.10 22.85 -14.71
N GLN A 227 -5.09 23.61 -15.16
CA GLN A 227 -6.49 23.14 -15.24
C GLN A 227 -6.67 21.93 -16.16
N LEU A 228 -6.02 21.94 -17.33
CA LEU A 228 -6.09 20.80 -18.26
C LEU A 228 -5.40 19.56 -17.71
N THR A 229 -4.27 19.73 -17.01
CA THR A 229 -3.54 18.65 -16.35
C THR A 229 -4.34 18.09 -15.16
N THR A 230 -4.95 18.95 -14.35
CA THR A 230 -5.87 18.55 -13.26
C THR A 230 -7.04 17.73 -13.78
N ASN A 231 -7.65 18.13 -14.91
CA ASN A 231 -8.71 17.36 -15.54
C ASN A 231 -8.20 16.01 -16.07
N LEU A 232 -7.01 15.97 -16.67
CA LEU A 232 -6.37 14.72 -17.11
C LEU A 232 -6.18 13.73 -15.95
N VAL A 233 -5.64 14.20 -14.82
CA VAL A 233 -5.43 13.36 -13.62
C VAL A 233 -6.76 12.86 -13.07
N SER A 234 -7.80 13.72 -13.08
CA SER A 234 -9.15 13.32 -12.70
C SER A 234 -9.71 12.20 -13.58
N GLU A 235 -9.59 12.30 -14.90
CA GLU A 235 -10.02 11.23 -15.82
C GLU A 235 -9.16 9.96 -15.66
N THR A 236 -7.87 10.11 -15.39
CA THR A 236 -6.96 8.96 -15.14
C THR A 236 -7.41 8.17 -13.91
N LEU A 237 -7.82 8.85 -12.84
CA LEU A 237 -8.40 8.21 -11.66
C LEU A 237 -9.69 7.45 -11.96
N VAL A 238 -10.52 7.93 -12.90
CA VAL A 238 -11.72 7.20 -13.36
C VAL A 238 -11.31 5.91 -14.06
N VAL A 239 -10.29 5.96 -14.94
CA VAL A 239 -9.76 4.75 -15.60
C VAL A 239 -9.22 3.74 -14.57
N VAL A 240 -8.43 4.17 -13.59
CA VAL A 240 -7.90 3.29 -12.53
C VAL A 240 -9.02 2.70 -11.68
N LYS A 241 -10.08 3.46 -11.40
CA LYS A 241 -11.25 2.97 -10.68
C LYS A 241 -11.97 1.85 -11.46
N GLU A 242 -12.19 2.05 -12.76
CA GLU A 242 -12.83 1.04 -13.60
C GLU A 242 -11.91 -0.17 -13.85
N LEU A 243 -10.58 0.01 -13.85
CA LEU A 243 -9.60 -1.08 -13.84
C LEU A 243 -9.78 -1.97 -12.59
N ILE A 244 -9.84 -1.35 -11.40
CA ILE A 244 -10.06 -2.07 -10.13
C ILE A 244 -11.36 -2.86 -10.18
N ARG A 245 -12.44 -2.24 -10.67
CA ARG A 245 -13.76 -2.88 -10.82
C ARG A 245 -13.72 -4.06 -11.79
N SER A 246 -13.04 -3.90 -12.92
CA SER A 246 -12.84 -4.95 -13.93
C SER A 246 -12.08 -6.15 -13.36
N ILE A 247 -10.93 -5.92 -12.72
CA ILE A 247 -10.13 -6.95 -12.06
C ILE A 247 -10.92 -7.66 -10.95
N THR A 248 -11.66 -6.91 -10.13
CA THR A 248 -12.50 -7.48 -9.06
C THR A 248 -13.59 -8.40 -9.63
N GLY A 249 -14.09 -8.11 -10.84
CA GLY A 249 -15.03 -8.98 -11.56
C GLY A 249 -14.45 -10.35 -11.90
N LEU A 250 -13.13 -10.49 -12.00
CA LEU A 250 -12.43 -11.72 -12.37
C LEU A 250 -12.28 -12.72 -11.20
N VAL A 251 -12.71 -12.38 -9.98
CA VAL A 251 -12.55 -13.25 -8.77
C VAL A 251 -13.03 -14.68 -9.00
N LYS A 252 -14.09 -14.85 -9.79
CA LYS A 252 -14.66 -16.18 -10.09
C LYS A 252 -13.73 -17.04 -10.94
N LEU A 253 -12.94 -16.45 -11.82
CA LEU A 253 -11.95 -17.16 -12.63
C LEU A 253 -10.83 -17.72 -11.76
N GLU A 254 -10.36 -16.93 -10.78
CA GLU A 254 -9.37 -17.40 -9.81
C GLU A 254 -9.90 -18.53 -8.93
N ALA A 255 -11.16 -18.43 -8.49
CA ALA A 255 -11.82 -19.47 -7.68
C ALA A 255 -12.00 -20.81 -8.42
N SER A 256 -11.96 -20.83 -9.75
CA SER A 256 -12.08 -22.05 -10.56
C SER A 256 -10.81 -22.91 -10.60
N GLY A 257 -9.70 -22.44 -10.00
CA GLY A 257 -8.42 -23.15 -9.99
C GLY A 257 -7.66 -23.13 -11.33
N ASN A 258 -8.19 -22.44 -12.35
CA ASN A 258 -7.59 -22.30 -13.68
C ASN A 258 -6.63 -21.11 -13.79
N SER A 259 -6.14 -20.57 -12.66
CA SER A 259 -5.18 -19.45 -12.68
C SER A 259 -3.81 -19.95 -13.11
N SER A 260 -3.51 -19.79 -14.40
CA SER A 260 -2.18 -20.05 -14.94
C SER A 260 -1.18 -18.99 -14.47
N ASP A 261 0.11 -19.31 -14.54
CA ASP A 261 1.17 -18.32 -14.30
C ASP A 261 1.04 -17.09 -15.23
N ALA A 262 0.50 -17.28 -16.43
CA ALA A 262 0.20 -16.19 -17.36
C ALA A 262 -0.91 -15.26 -16.83
N PHE A 263 -1.97 -15.82 -16.25
CA PHE A 263 -3.05 -15.03 -15.62
C PHE A 263 -2.50 -14.17 -14.47
N ILE A 264 -1.68 -14.78 -13.60
CA ILE A 264 -1.04 -14.07 -12.49
C ILE A 264 -0.07 -13.01 -13.04
N GLY A 265 0.73 -13.35 -14.05
CA GLY A 265 1.65 -12.43 -14.71
C GLY A 265 0.97 -11.19 -15.30
N SER A 266 -0.20 -11.36 -15.94
CA SER A 266 -1.00 -10.24 -16.44
C SER A 266 -1.54 -9.36 -15.32
N LEU A 267 -2.02 -9.94 -14.20
CA LEU A 267 -2.47 -9.15 -13.04
C LEU A 267 -1.34 -8.32 -12.42
N GLU A 268 -0.16 -8.91 -12.25
CA GLU A 268 1.01 -8.21 -11.72
C GLU A 268 1.49 -7.12 -12.68
N ARG A 269 1.40 -7.35 -13.99
CA ARG A 269 1.71 -6.32 -14.99
C ARG A 269 0.71 -5.16 -14.93
N LEU A 270 -0.59 -5.42 -14.78
CA LEU A 270 -1.61 -4.38 -14.60
C LEU A 270 -1.30 -3.50 -13.39
N LEU A 271 -0.91 -4.11 -12.25
CA LEU A 271 -0.47 -3.36 -11.08
C LEU A 271 0.75 -2.48 -11.38
N LYS A 272 1.78 -3.05 -12.01
CA LYS A 272 3.01 -2.32 -12.34
C LYS A 272 2.74 -1.13 -13.26
N LEU A 273 1.92 -1.31 -14.29
CA LEU A 273 1.52 -0.23 -15.20
C LEU A 273 0.79 0.87 -14.42
N SER A 274 -0.13 0.50 -13.52
CA SER A 274 -0.90 1.48 -12.73
C SER A 274 -0.03 2.25 -11.75
N GLN A 275 0.94 1.59 -11.12
CA GLN A 275 1.96 2.26 -10.30
C GLN A 275 2.83 3.18 -11.15
N GLY A 276 3.20 2.77 -12.36
CA GLY A 276 3.89 3.62 -13.34
C GLY A 276 3.10 4.89 -13.66
N VAL A 277 1.79 4.78 -13.88
CA VAL A 277 0.90 5.95 -14.02
C VAL A 277 0.90 6.82 -12.76
N GLY A 278 0.89 6.22 -11.57
CA GLY A 278 0.94 6.95 -10.30
C GLY A 278 2.18 7.83 -10.17
N LEU A 279 3.35 7.27 -10.50
CA LEU A 279 4.62 8.02 -10.50
C LEU A 279 4.57 9.22 -11.47
N GLN A 280 3.94 9.06 -12.63
CA GLN A 280 3.78 10.19 -13.57
C GLN A 280 2.79 11.23 -13.06
N ILE A 281 1.77 10.84 -12.29
CA ILE A 281 0.85 11.80 -11.65
C ILE A 281 1.59 12.62 -10.58
N ASP A 282 2.45 11.98 -9.77
CA ASP A 282 3.29 12.70 -8.80
C ASP A 282 4.19 13.72 -9.51
N GLU A 283 4.83 13.31 -10.62
CA GLU A 283 5.67 14.18 -11.46
C GLU A 283 4.88 15.34 -12.08
N LEU A 284 3.66 15.06 -12.57
CA LEU A 284 2.75 16.09 -13.07
C LEU A 284 2.39 17.10 -11.98
N GLY A 285 2.09 16.63 -10.76
CA GLY A 285 1.79 17.50 -9.63
C GLY A 285 2.93 18.48 -9.34
N ALA A 286 4.17 17.98 -9.30
CA ALA A 286 5.35 18.81 -9.09
C ALA A 286 5.63 19.79 -10.26
N SER A 287 5.46 19.34 -11.50
CA SER A 287 5.75 20.14 -12.70
C SER A 287 4.79 21.32 -12.94
N LEU A 288 3.69 21.41 -12.18
CA LEU A 288 2.70 22.48 -12.29
C LEU A 288 3.00 23.72 -11.46
N TYR A 289 3.93 23.65 -10.51
CA TYR A 289 4.35 24.82 -9.74
C TYR A 289 5.23 25.75 -10.60
N PRO A 290 5.14 27.08 -10.44
CA PRO A 290 5.97 28.01 -11.19
C PRO A 290 7.48 27.87 -10.90
N PRO A 291 8.36 28.00 -11.92
CA PRO A 291 8.05 28.02 -13.36
C PRO A 291 7.70 26.61 -13.87
N GLN A 292 6.64 26.48 -14.67
CA GLN A 292 6.16 25.17 -15.12
C GLN A 292 7.14 24.43 -16.02
N GLU A 293 7.34 23.14 -15.76
CA GLU A 293 8.24 22.27 -16.51
C GLU A 293 7.53 21.59 -17.70
N ILE A 294 7.17 22.38 -18.72
CA ILE A 294 6.38 21.93 -19.89
C ILE A 294 6.93 20.66 -20.56
N SER A 295 8.26 20.50 -20.60
CA SER A 295 8.90 19.30 -21.18
C SER A 295 8.63 18.04 -20.36
N LEU A 296 8.63 18.15 -19.03
CA LEU A 296 8.31 17.04 -18.12
C LEU A 296 6.82 16.71 -18.17
N ILE A 297 5.94 17.73 -18.18
CA ILE A 297 4.50 17.53 -18.34
C ILE A 297 4.20 16.70 -19.59
N ARG A 298 4.83 17.04 -20.72
CA ARG A 298 4.67 16.31 -21.97
C ARG A 298 5.16 14.86 -21.86
N ALA A 299 6.36 14.64 -21.31
CA ALA A 299 6.91 13.31 -21.14
C ALA A 299 6.00 12.43 -20.26
N SER A 300 5.52 12.98 -19.14
CA SER A 300 4.61 12.29 -18.22
C SER A 300 3.29 11.91 -18.88
N VAL A 301 2.71 12.82 -19.66
CA VAL A 301 1.48 12.58 -20.44
C VAL A 301 1.65 11.44 -21.44
N GLU A 302 2.79 11.37 -22.13
CA GLU A 302 3.08 10.29 -23.08
C GLU A 302 3.22 8.93 -22.39
N VAL A 303 3.88 8.89 -21.23
CA VAL A 303 4.04 7.65 -20.45
C VAL A 303 2.70 7.18 -19.89
N ILE A 304 1.88 8.10 -19.37
CA ILE A 304 0.50 7.77 -18.92
C ILE A 304 -0.29 7.14 -20.07
N SER A 305 -0.29 7.78 -21.24
CA SER A 305 -0.98 7.27 -22.43
C SER A 305 -0.51 5.88 -22.83
N SER A 306 0.81 5.64 -22.88
CA SER A 306 1.38 4.32 -23.20
C SER A 306 0.94 3.25 -22.19
N ASN A 307 1.05 3.56 -20.90
CA ASN A 307 0.70 2.62 -19.84
C ASN A 307 -0.78 2.25 -19.84
N ILE A 308 -1.68 3.21 -20.12
CA ILE A 308 -3.12 2.94 -20.21
C ILE A 308 -3.45 2.04 -21.42
N ASN A 309 -2.78 2.23 -22.55
CA ASN A 309 -2.96 1.34 -23.71
C ASN A 309 -2.48 -0.08 -23.39
N GLU A 310 -1.33 -0.22 -22.74
CA GLU A 310 -0.84 -1.52 -22.26
C GLU A 310 -1.78 -2.16 -21.25
N MET A 311 -2.37 -1.39 -20.33
CA MET A 311 -3.39 -1.91 -19.41
C MET A 311 -4.62 -2.44 -20.15
N THR A 312 -5.02 -1.78 -21.23
CA THR A 312 -6.17 -2.19 -22.03
C THR A 312 -5.90 -3.54 -22.70
N MET A 313 -4.72 -3.70 -23.31
CA MET A 313 -4.29 -4.98 -23.91
C MET A 313 -4.23 -6.12 -22.88
N GLU A 314 -3.70 -5.84 -21.68
CA GLU A 314 -3.66 -6.85 -20.61
C GLU A 314 -5.06 -7.21 -20.10
N LEU A 315 -5.99 -6.26 -20.00
CA LEU A 315 -7.38 -6.54 -19.65
C LEU A 315 -8.10 -7.37 -20.73
N GLU A 316 -7.83 -7.10 -22.00
CA GLU A 316 -8.35 -7.91 -23.12
C GLU A 316 -7.86 -9.35 -23.04
N ASN A 317 -6.55 -9.55 -22.79
CA ASN A 317 -5.97 -10.88 -22.61
C ASN A 317 -6.60 -11.66 -21.44
N LEU A 318 -7.05 -10.94 -20.41
CA LEU A 318 -7.72 -11.50 -19.25
C LEU A 318 -9.24 -11.70 -19.46
N ASN A 319 -9.80 -11.33 -20.62
CA ASN A 319 -11.24 -11.20 -20.86
C ASN A 319 -11.95 -10.35 -19.78
N GLY A 320 -11.24 -9.34 -19.27
CA GLY A 320 -11.69 -8.44 -18.22
C GLY A 320 -12.12 -7.07 -18.71
N LEU A 321 -12.07 -6.81 -20.02
CA LEU A 321 -12.48 -5.52 -20.58
C LEU A 321 -13.98 -5.30 -20.38
N THR A 322 -14.34 -4.15 -19.82
CA THR A 322 -15.73 -3.74 -19.58
C THR A 322 -16.08 -2.51 -20.41
N GLU A 323 -17.36 -2.35 -20.76
CA GLU A 323 -17.84 -1.16 -21.47
C GLU A 323 -17.57 0.13 -20.68
N ASP A 324 -17.74 0.08 -19.35
CA ASP A 324 -17.45 1.19 -18.43
C ASP A 324 -15.96 1.60 -18.49
N TYR A 325 -15.05 0.63 -18.52
CA TYR A 325 -13.62 0.89 -18.69
C TYR A 325 -13.29 1.53 -20.04
N GLY A 326 -13.90 1.05 -21.13
CA GLY A 326 -13.73 1.64 -22.46
C GLY A 326 -14.21 3.09 -22.51
N LYS A 327 -15.35 3.39 -21.89
CA LYS A 327 -15.87 4.77 -21.75
C LYS A 327 -14.90 5.66 -20.98
N ALA A 328 -14.36 5.18 -19.86
CA ALA A 328 -13.37 5.91 -19.08
C ALA A 328 -12.09 6.21 -19.89
N CYS A 329 -11.58 5.23 -20.64
CA CYS A 329 -10.42 5.42 -21.51
C CYS A 329 -10.68 6.45 -22.61
N ASN A 330 -11.88 6.48 -23.18
CA ASN A 330 -12.24 7.49 -24.17
C ASN A 330 -12.33 8.90 -23.55
N GLY A 331 -12.87 9.02 -22.32
CA GLY A 331 -12.85 10.27 -21.56
C GLY A 331 -11.43 10.80 -21.35
N LEU A 332 -10.52 9.92 -20.90
CA LEU A 332 -9.11 10.23 -20.74
C LEU A 332 -8.46 10.67 -22.08
N ARG A 333 -8.75 9.98 -23.18
CA ARG A 333 -8.22 10.31 -24.52
C ARG A 333 -8.62 11.72 -24.97
N ILE A 334 -9.85 12.14 -24.69
CA ILE A 334 -10.31 13.50 -24.99
C ILE A 334 -9.50 14.52 -24.18
N SER A 335 -9.27 14.26 -22.90
CA SER A 335 -8.47 15.13 -22.02
C SER A 335 -7.00 15.20 -22.45
N LEU A 336 -6.38 14.06 -22.80
CA LEU A 336 -5.04 13.98 -23.37
C LEU A 336 -4.91 14.84 -24.63
N THR A 337 -5.88 14.75 -25.54
CA THR A 337 -5.90 15.52 -26.79
C THR A 337 -5.98 17.02 -26.53
N ARG A 338 -6.81 17.44 -25.57
CA ARG A 338 -6.97 18.85 -25.19
C ARG A 338 -5.71 19.43 -24.55
N LEU A 339 -5.03 18.66 -23.70
CA LEU A 339 -3.76 19.10 -23.12
C LEU A 339 -2.66 19.15 -24.18
N ALA A 340 -2.54 18.10 -25.00
CA ALA A 340 -1.52 18.04 -26.06
C ALA A 340 -1.63 19.17 -27.09
N SER A 341 -2.83 19.68 -27.38
CA SER A 341 -3.00 20.84 -28.28
C SER A 341 -2.45 22.14 -27.68
N VAL A 342 -2.55 22.33 -26.37
CA VAL A 342 -1.95 23.48 -25.66
C VAL A 342 -0.45 23.33 -25.53
N LEU A 343 0.06 22.11 -25.35
CA LEU A 343 1.50 21.82 -25.27
C LEU A 343 2.21 21.76 -26.63
N GLY A 344 1.49 21.90 -27.74
CA GLY A 344 2.03 21.85 -29.10
C GLY A 344 2.45 20.46 -29.59
N THR A 345 1.86 19.38 -29.07
CA THR A 345 2.26 17.97 -29.37
C THR A 345 1.09 17.02 -29.63
N ALA A 346 0.02 17.53 -30.24
CA ALA A 346 -1.17 16.74 -30.55
C ALA A 346 -0.89 15.47 -31.39
N ASP A 347 0.03 15.54 -32.36
CA ASP A 347 0.27 14.46 -33.33
C ASP A 347 0.93 13.21 -32.69
N LEU A 348 1.82 13.39 -31.70
CA LEU A 348 2.53 12.28 -31.02
C LEU A 348 1.60 11.47 -30.10
N VAL A 349 0.68 12.13 -29.42
CA VAL A 349 -0.28 11.50 -28.50
C VAL A 349 -1.36 10.74 -29.28
N MET A 350 -1.82 11.28 -30.41
CA MET A 350 -2.79 10.59 -31.27
C MET A 350 -2.22 9.33 -31.90
N GLN A 351 -0.95 9.32 -32.30
CA GLN A 351 -0.30 8.15 -32.89
C GLN A 351 -0.21 6.97 -31.91
N LYS A 352 0.08 7.22 -30.63
CA LYS A 352 0.19 6.18 -29.60
C LYS A 352 -1.17 5.59 -29.18
N MET A 353 -2.25 6.38 -29.25
CA MET A 353 -3.61 5.94 -28.89
C MET A 353 -4.40 5.31 -30.07
N GLY A 354 -3.86 5.36 -31.28
CA GLY A 354 -4.56 4.92 -32.50
C GLY A 354 -4.77 3.41 -32.64
N SER A 355 -4.17 2.57 -31.79
CA SER A 355 -4.29 1.10 -31.88
C SER A 355 -5.58 0.52 -31.29
N LEU A 356 -6.46 1.34 -30.71
CA LEU A 356 -7.70 0.90 -30.03
C LEU A 356 -8.96 1.05 -30.88
N ALA A 357 -8.83 1.46 -32.15
CA ALA A 357 -9.96 1.64 -33.06
C ALA A 357 -9.98 0.58 -34.17
N VAL A 358 -9.85 -0.70 -33.83
CA VAL A 358 -10.26 -1.80 -34.73
C VAL A 358 -10.85 -2.92 -33.88
N SER A 359 -12.18 -2.93 -33.73
CA SER A 359 -13.06 -4.11 -33.67
C SER A 359 -14.50 -3.63 -33.48
N ASP A 360 -15.03 -2.95 -34.49
CA ASP A 360 -16.48 -2.96 -34.76
C ASP A 360 -16.59 -3.44 -36.21
N ASP A 361 -16.72 -4.76 -36.37
CA ASP A 361 -17.29 -5.43 -37.55
C ASP A 361 -18.35 -6.42 -37.06
#